data_AF-A0A9D1VYL1-F1
#
_entry.id   AF-A0A9D1VYL1-F1
#
_cell.length_a   1.000
_cell.length_b   1.000
_cell.length_c   1.000
_cell.angle_alpha   90.00
_cell.angle_beta   90.00
_cell.angle_gamma   90.00
#
_symmetry.space_group_name_H-M   'P 1'
#
loop_
_entity.id
_entity.type
_entity.pdbx_description
1 polymer ?
#
loop_
_entity_poly.entity_id
_entity_poly.type
_entity_poly.pdbx_seq_one_letter_code
_entity_poly.pdbx_strand_id
1 'polypeptide(L)'
;MTMDDYNKAYKAGKKDYQARLLRGEQPTLKILDDILPPRGSYSEVPLGLVQIPIEQIVGTKTGGRSSAFAGNFMPILRENTEFAYKWAALSESHLNEGIRDPIKAYEYMNKFYVEEGNKRVSVLKYYDAVSVPGVVTRILPPRTDEKENRIYYEFVDFYELSKVNYIWFTRTGSFAKLQALTGKEHDQVWSDDDKLTFSSVYTRFTAEFEAAGGKKLSITPGDAFLAFLTVYDYDTVCGMTAAEMKATVAKTWEEFHLLEHDDEIDVKMDPTVEKKPLLTRLLPLSSPKLKAAFLYAKTPSSSAWTYAHELGRLHLEQTFPDEVSTICYENITPDLAEKAIRDAIKKGCNIV
;
A
#
# COMPACT_ATOMS: atom_id res chain seq x y z
N MET A 1 35.05 -18.06 15.70
CA MET A 1 33.70 -17.80 16.25
C MET A 1 32.73 -17.67 15.08
N THR A 2 32.21 -18.78 14.56
CA THR A 2 31.38 -18.78 13.33
C THR A 2 30.20 -19.73 13.38
N MET A 3 30.31 -20.81 14.17
CA MET A 3 29.21 -21.74 14.39
C MET A 3 28.15 -21.24 15.37
N ASP A 4 28.51 -20.30 16.25
CA ASP A 4 27.57 -19.72 17.21
C ASP A 4 26.49 -18.90 16.49
N ASP A 5 26.88 -18.11 15.47
CA ASP A 5 25.94 -17.35 14.64
C ASP A 5 25.05 -18.29 13.81
N TYR A 6 25.61 -19.36 13.26
CA TYR A 6 24.79 -20.40 12.62
C TYR A 6 23.78 -21.00 13.60
N ASN A 7 24.19 -21.29 14.83
CA ASN A 7 23.30 -21.87 15.84
C ASN A 7 22.20 -20.91 16.30
N LYS A 8 22.50 -19.61 16.39
CA LYS A 8 21.49 -18.56 16.61
C LYS A 8 20.51 -18.48 15.45
N ALA A 9 21.02 -18.40 14.22
CA ALA A 9 20.21 -18.38 13.00
C ALA A 9 19.34 -19.64 12.89
N TYR A 10 19.89 -20.82 13.19
CA TYR A 10 19.20 -22.10 13.18
C TYR A 10 18.07 -22.16 14.22
N LYS A 11 18.30 -21.67 15.44
CA LYS A 11 17.25 -21.55 16.46
C LYS A 11 16.14 -20.60 16.01
N ALA A 12 16.49 -19.46 15.40
CA ALA A 12 15.52 -18.51 14.85
C ALA A 12 14.71 -19.12 13.70
N GLY A 13 15.35 -19.86 12.79
CA GLY A 13 14.68 -20.57 11.70
C GLY A 13 13.72 -21.64 12.18
N LYS A 14 14.12 -22.45 13.16
CA LYS A 14 13.22 -23.44 13.78
C LYS A 14 12.00 -22.80 14.43
N LYS A 15 12.20 -21.68 15.13
CA LYS A 15 11.12 -20.94 15.77
C LYS A 15 10.11 -20.41 14.75
N ASP A 16 10.59 -19.77 13.67
CA ASP A 16 9.74 -19.28 12.58
C ASP A 16 9.00 -20.43 11.89
N TYR A 17 9.70 -21.52 11.57
CA TYR A 17 9.13 -22.71 10.96
C TYR A 17 7.96 -23.27 11.79
N GLN A 18 8.14 -23.43 13.10
CA GLN A 18 7.08 -23.91 14.01
C GLN A 18 5.92 -22.92 14.13
N ALA A 19 6.22 -21.63 14.25
CA ALA A 19 5.19 -20.60 14.35
C ALA A 19 4.29 -20.55 13.10
N ARG A 20 4.87 -20.70 11.90
CA ARG A 20 4.13 -20.76 10.64
C ARG A 20 3.25 -22.00 10.54
N LEU A 21 3.77 -23.17 10.93
CA LEU A 21 2.98 -24.41 10.99
C LEU A 21 1.76 -24.26 11.90
N LEU A 22 1.93 -23.63 13.08
CA LEU A 22 0.82 -23.40 14.00
C LEU A 22 -0.25 -22.45 13.44
N ARG A 23 0.13 -21.53 12.55
CA ARG A 23 -0.79 -20.63 11.84
C ARG A 23 -1.37 -21.23 10.54
N GLY A 24 -1.00 -22.45 10.18
CA GLY A 24 -1.41 -23.06 8.90
C GLY A 24 -0.73 -22.45 7.67
N GLU A 25 0.37 -21.71 7.86
CA GLU A 25 1.15 -21.09 6.79
C GLU A 25 2.23 -22.04 6.26
N GLN A 26 2.67 -21.84 5.01
CA GLN A 26 3.84 -22.54 4.47
C GLN A 26 5.08 -22.23 5.34
N PRO A 27 5.76 -23.24 5.93
CA PRO A 27 6.81 -23.01 6.91
C PRO A 27 8.19 -22.76 6.27
N THR A 28 8.36 -23.07 4.99
CA THR A 28 9.57 -22.85 4.21
C THR A 28 9.39 -21.69 3.23
N LEU A 29 10.45 -21.38 2.48
CA LEU A 29 10.42 -20.34 1.44
C LEU A 29 9.36 -20.61 0.39
N LYS A 30 8.64 -19.56 -0.02
CA LYS A 30 7.76 -19.60 -1.19
C LYS A 30 8.55 -19.99 -2.43
N ILE A 31 7.93 -20.76 -3.32
CA ILE A 31 8.53 -21.23 -4.56
C ILE A 31 7.83 -20.50 -5.69
N LEU A 32 8.59 -19.75 -6.48
CA LEU A 32 8.01 -18.95 -7.56
C LEU A 32 7.33 -19.86 -8.60
N ASP A 33 7.99 -20.96 -8.99
CA ASP A 33 7.45 -21.89 -9.99
C ASP A 33 6.07 -22.48 -9.62
N ASP A 34 5.72 -22.52 -8.34
CA ASP A 34 4.42 -23.04 -7.87
C ASP A 34 3.28 -22.01 -8.01
N ILE A 35 3.60 -20.72 -8.10
CA ILE A 35 2.62 -19.62 -8.15
C ILE A 35 2.58 -18.91 -9.51
N LEU A 36 3.44 -19.33 -10.45
CA LEU A 36 3.49 -18.72 -11.77
C LEU A 36 2.27 -19.13 -12.61
N PRO A 37 1.77 -18.22 -13.47
CA PRO A 37 0.81 -18.58 -14.50
C PRO A 37 1.35 -19.70 -15.41
N PRO A 38 0.49 -20.39 -16.17
CA PRO A 38 0.92 -21.42 -17.11
C PRO A 38 2.07 -20.95 -18.01
N ARG A 39 3.06 -21.83 -18.23
CA ARG A 39 4.21 -21.50 -19.09
C ARG A 39 3.71 -21.05 -20.46
N GLY A 40 4.23 -19.91 -20.92
CA GLY A 40 3.84 -19.27 -22.19
C GLY A 40 2.75 -18.21 -22.06
N SER A 41 2.12 -18.03 -20.89
CA SER A 41 1.16 -16.94 -20.67
C SER A 41 1.79 -15.68 -20.07
N TYR A 42 3.02 -15.74 -19.58
CA TYR A 42 3.75 -14.61 -19.01
C TYR A 42 4.98 -14.27 -19.86
N SER A 43 5.48 -13.04 -19.72
CA SER A 43 6.70 -12.57 -20.37
C SER A 43 7.83 -12.36 -19.37
N GLU A 44 9.08 -12.52 -19.81
CA GLU A 44 10.27 -12.26 -19.00
C GLU A 44 11.02 -11.03 -19.53
N VAL A 45 11.36 -10.10 -18.64
CA VAL A 45 12.04 -8.85 -18.96
C VAL A 45 13.30 -8.71 -18.10
N PRO A 46 14.51 -8.66 -18.68
CA PRO A 46 15.73 -8.47 -17.90
C PRO A 46 15.79 -7.03 -17.37
N LEU A 47 15.88 -6.86 -16.05
CA LEU A 47 16.09 -5.57 -15.41
C LEU A 47 17.58 -5.21 -15.24
N GLY A 48 18.46 -6.23 -15.30
CA GLY A 48 19.89 -6.05 -15.08
C GLY A 48 20.24 -5.97 -13.59
N LEU A 49 21.29 -5.21 -13.25
CA LEU A 49 21.76 -5.06 -11.88
C LEU A 49 20.85 -4.08 -11.11
N VAL A 50 20.19 -4.58 -10.06
CA VAL A 50 19.23 -3.84 -9.24
C VAL A 50 19.60 -3.99 -7.77
N GLN A 51 19.40 -2.92 -6.99
CA GLN A 51 19.42 -3.01 -5.53
C GLN A 51 18.07 -3.55 -5.06
N ILE A 52 18.08 -4.76 -4.49
CA ILE A 52 16.86 -5.46 -4.07
C ILE A 52 16.64 -5.20 -2.58
N PRO A 53 15.52 -4.60 -2.17
CA PRO A 53 15.17 -4.48 -0.76
C PRO A 53 15.01 -5.86 -0.12
N ILE A 54 15.71 -6.13 0.97
CA ILE A 54 15.76 -7.47 1.58
C ILE A 54 14.38 -7.91 2.09
N GLU A 55 13.56 -6.97 2.55
CA GLU A 55 12.19 -7.22 2.99
C GLU A 55 11.26 -7.70 1.85
N GLN A 56 11.56 -7.33 0.60
CA GLN A 56 10.81 -7.77 -0.58
C GLN A 56 11.25 -9.16 -1.09
N ILE A 57 12.32 -9.73 -0.53
CA ILE A 57 12.76 -11.09 -0.85
C ILE A 57 11.96 -12.09 -0.01
N VAL A 58 11.10 -12.86 -0.67
CA VAL A 58 10.11 -13.73 -0.02
C VAL A 58 10.32 -15.21 -0.30
N GLY A 59 11.15 -15.57 -1.28
CA GLY A 59 11.24 -16.97 -1.69
C GLY A 59 12.39 -17.31 -2.63
N THR A 60 12.30 -18.50 -3.20
CA THR A 60 13.25 -19.08 -4.16
C THR A 60 12.56 -19.29 -5.51
N LYS A 61 13.31 -19.25 -6.61
CA LYS A 61 12.78 -19.56 -7.95
C LYS A 61 12.25 -21.01 -8.00
N THR A 62 13.07 -21.96 -7.58
CA THR A 62 12.80 -23.41 -7.63
C THR A 62 12.74 -24.04 -6.23
N GLY A 63 12.03 -25.16 -6.11
CA GLY A 63 11.81 -25.85 -4.83
C GLY A 63 13.06 -26.46 -4.18
N GLY A 64 14.12 -26.74 -4.96
CA GLY A 64 15.31 -27.45 -4.46
C GLY A 64 16.06 -26.75 -3.33
N ARG A 65 15.88 -25.44 -3.15
CA ARG A 65 16.46 -24.66 -2.04
C ARG A 65 15.48 -24.34 -0.93
N SER A 66 14.18 -24.51 -1.13
CA SER A 66 13.14 -24.12 -0.16
C SER A 66 13.28 -24.90 1.16
N SER A 67 13.55 -26.20 1.09
CA SER A 67 13.64 -27.08 2.27
C SER A 67 14.85 -26.84 3.18
N ALA A 68 15.83 -26.03 2.76
CA ALA A 68 17.00 -25.69 3.58
C ALA A 68 16.76 -24.49 4.51
N PHE A 69 15.67 -23.75 4.31
CA PHE A 69 15.37 -22.50 5.00
C PHE A 69 13.93 -22.47 5.52
N ALA A 70 13.72 -21.78 6.64
CA ALA A 70 12.39 -21.35 7.07
C ALA A 70 11.89 -20.17 6.23
N GLY A 71 10.61 -19.79 6.37
CA GLY A 71 10.00 -18.68 5.64
C GLY A 71 10.71 -17.33 5.84
N ASN A 72 11.43 -17.14 6.95
CA ASN A 72 12.29 -15.97 7.21
C ASN A 72 13.73 -16.08 6.64
N PHE A 73 14.01 -17.04 5.74
CA PHE A 73 15.36 -17.35 5.20
C PHE A 73 16.39 -17.83 6.21
N MET A 74 16.03 -18.06 7.48
CA MET A 74 16.97 -18.65 8.43
C MET A 74 17.15 -20.14 8.18
N PRO A 75 18.36 -20.69 8.40
CA PRO A 75 18.64 -22.08 8.10
C PRO A 75 17.89 -23.03 9.03
N ILE A 76 17.47 -24.19 8.53
CA ILE A 76 16.77 -25.22 9.32
C ILE A 76 17.46 -26.59 9.27
N LEU A 77 18.62 -26.67 8.62
CA LEU A 77 19.46 -27.87 8.59
C LEU A 77 20.35 -27.94 9.84
N ARG A 78 20.71 -29.14 10.27
CA ARG A 78 21.55 -29.35 11.46
C ARG A 78 22.95 -28.76 11.26
N GLU A 79 23.60 -28.41 12.36
CA GLU A 79 24.91 -27.77 12.41
C GLU A 79 26.04 -28.63 11.82
N ASN A 80 25.91 -29.96 11.81
CA ASN A 80 26.92 -30.87 11.26
C ASN A 80 26.85 -31.05 9.73
N THR A 81 26.12 -30.20 9.02
CA THR A 81 25.92 -30.31 7.57
C THR A 81 26.91 -29.44 6.80
N GLU A 82 27.28 -29.84 5.59
CA GLU A 82 28.07 -29.00 4.67
C GLU A 82 27.42 -27.63 4.44
N PHE A 83 26.08 -27.62 4.42
CA PHE A 83 25.32 -26.39 4.34
C PHE A 83 25.66 -25.43 5.49
N ALA A 84 25.70 -25.93 6.73
CA ALA A 84 25.96 -25.14 7.92
C ALA A 84 27.38 -24.57 7.93
N TYR A 85 28.38 -25.39 7.61
CA TYR A 85 29.76 -24.93 7.48
C TYR A 85 29.90 -23.85 6.39
N LYS A 86 29.25 -24.03 5.22
CA LYS A 86 29.25 -23.02 4.15
C LYS A 86 28.54 -21.73 4.54
N TRP A 87 27.48 -21.81 5.34
CA TRP A 87 26.77 -20.63 5.85
C TRP A 87 27.64 -19.88 6.86
N ALA A 88 28.26 -20.59 7.80
CA ALA A 88 29.13 -20.01 8.82
C ALA A 88 30.35 -19.30 8.20
N ALA A 89 30.99 -19.93 7.20
CA ALA A 89 32.09 -19.33 6.46
C ALA A 89 31.65 -18.08 5.68
N LEU A 90 30.44 -18.08 5.10
CA LEU A 90 29.89 -16.92 4.41
C LEU A 90 29.56 -15.77 5.38
N SER A 91 29.08 -16.09 6.58
CA SER A 91 28.84 -15.13 7.66
C SER A 91 30.12 -14.41 8.05
N GLU A 92 31.21 -15.15 8.23
CA GLU A 92 32.54 -14.61 8.52
C GLU A 92 33.07 -13.74 7.38
N SER A 93 32.94 -14.22 6.14
CA SER A 93 33.34 -13.45 4.95
C SER A 93 32.55 -12.13 4.85
N HIS A 94 31.24 -12.14 5.16
CA HIS A 94 30.44 -10.91 5.17
C HIS A 94 30.93 -9.90 6.20
N LEU A 95 31.25 -10.32 7.42
CA LEU A 95 31.75 -9.44 8.47
C LEU A 95 33.12 -8.82 8.14
N ASN A 96 33.99 -9.60 7.48
CA ASN A 96 35.35 -9.15 7.17
C ASN A 96 35.41 -8.31 5.89
N GLU A 97 34.67 -8.70 4.86
CA GLU A 97 34.87 -8.23 3.49
C GLU A 97 33.61 -7.71 2.79
N GLY A 98 32.43 -7.94 3.39
CA GLY A 98 31.14 -7.70 2.75
C GLY A 98 30.80 -8.74 1.66
N ILE A 99 29.55 -8.76 1.22
CA ILE A 99 29.12 -9.59 0.09
C ILE A 99 29.34 -8.79 -1.19
N ARG A 100 30.27 -9.23 -2.03
CA ARG A 100 30.67 -8.51 -3.26
C ARG A 100 29.92 -8.98 -4.50
N ASP A 101 29.55 -10.26 -4.55
CA ASP A 101 28.88 -10.82 -5.71
C ASP A 101 27.37 -10.56 -5.65
N PRO A 102 26.75 -10.12 -6.76
CA PRO A 102 25.31 -9.97 -6.83
C PRO A 102 24.60 -11.33 -6.83
N ILE A 103 23.39 -11.38 -6.26
CA ILE A 103 22.53 -12.57 -6.34
C ILE A 103 21.86 -12.65 -7.71
N LYS A 104 21.27 -13.80 -8.07
CA LYS A 104 20.33 -13.89 -9.20
C LYS A 104 18.93 -14.06 -8.66
N ALA A 105 18.00 -13.24 -9.13
CA ALA A 105 16.63 -13.26 -8.64
C ALA A 105 15.63 -12.99 -9.76
N TYR A 106 14.39 -13.43 -9.53
CA TYR A 106 13.24 -13.07 -10.33
C TYR A 106 12.36 -12.12 -9.52
N GLU A 107 11.79 -11.12 -10.19
CA GLU A 107 10.75 -10.29 -9.61
C GLU A 107 9.40 -10.68 -10.19
N TYR A 108 8.41 -10.90 -9.33
CA TYR A 108 7.04 -11.19 -9.72
C TYR A 108 6.09 -10.51 -8.72
N MET A 109 5.19 -9.67 -9.23
CA MET A 109 4.21 -8.91 -8.42
C MET A 109 4.87 -8.10 -7.29
N ASN A 110 5.97 -7.40 -7.59
CA ASN A 110 6.81 -6.61 -6.69
C ASN A 110 7.43 -7.41 -5.53
N LYS A 111 7.57 -8.73 -5.70
CA LYS A 111 8.27 -9.62 -4.76
C LYS A 111 9.44 -10.32 -5.45
N PHE A 112 10.52 -10.52 -4.71
CA PHE A 112 11.75 -11.10 -5.25
C PHE A 112 11.94 -12.55 -4.79
N TYR A 113 12.37 -13.38 -5.73
CA TYR A 113 12.58 -14.81 -5.56
C TYR A 113 13.99 -15.18 -6.02
N VAL A 114 14.77 -15.73 -5.10
CA VAL A 114 16.20 -15.98 -5.32
C VAL A 114 16.39 -17.26 -6.14
N GLU A 115 17.03 -17.15 -7.30
CA GLU A 115 17.50 -18.30 -8.06
C GLU A 115 18.88 -18.74 -7.57
N GLU A 116 19.79 -17.78 -7.40
CA GLU A 116 21.17 -18.02 -6.98
C GLU A 116 21.56 -17.05 -5.85
N GLY A 117 22.27 -17.55 -4.82
CA GLY A 117 22.70 -16.73 -3.68
C GLY A 117 21.80 -16.81 -2.45
N ASN A 118 20.95 -17.84 -2.33
CA ASN A 118 20.07 -18.05 -1.16
C ASN A 118 20.79 -17.97 0.20
N LYS A 119 22.01 -18.50 0.32
CA LYS A 119 22.81 -18.37 1.56
C LYS A 119 23.25 -16.93 1.85
N ARG A 120 23.59 -16.16 0.80
CA ARG A 120 23.95 -14.73 0.93
C ARG A 120 22.78 -13.93 1.47
N VAL A 121 21.58 -14.15 0.91
CA VAL A 121 20.34 -13.54 1.42
C VAL A 121 20.07 -13.94 2.87
N SER A 122 20.27 -15.21 3.22
CA SER A 122 20.12 -15.70 4.60
C SER A 122 21.06 -14.99 5.58
N VAL A 123 22.34 -14.87 5.24
CA VAL A 123 23.34 -14.13 6.06
C VAL A 123 22.97 -12.65 6.17
N LEU A 124 22.58 -12.01 5.06
CA LEU A 124 22.20 -10.59 5.08
C LEU A 124 20.94 -10.33 5.91
N LYS A 125 19.93 -11.20 5.83
CA LYS A 125 18.74 -11.15 6.69
C LYS A 125 19.08 -11.38 8.16
N TYR A 126 20.10 -12.19 8.46
CA TYR A 126 20.53 -12.43 9.85
C TYR A 126 21.17 -11.19 10.48
N TYR A 127 21.85 -10.36 9.68
CA TYR A 127 22.46 -9.09 10.12
C TYR A 127 21.60 -7.87 9.80
N ASP A 128 20.29 -8.03 9.55
CA ASP A 128 19.34 -6.94 9.30
C ASP A 128 19.78 -5.95 8.20
N ALA A 129 20.44 -6.46 7.15
CA ALA A 129 20.83 -5.63 6.01
C ALA A 129 19.59 -5.10 5.27
N VAL A 130 19.70 -3.88 4.73
CA VAL A 130 18.59 -3.17 4.08
C VAL A 130 18.35 -3.65 2.64
N SER A 131 19.44 -3.88 1.89
CA SER A 131 19.37 -4.29 0.48
C SER A 131 20.49 -5.26 0.09
N VAL A 132 20.34 -5.88 -1.08
CA VAL A 132 21.36 -6.72 -1.71
C VAL A 132 21.42 -6.43 -3.22
N PRO A 133 22.62 -6.30 -3.80
CA PRO A 133 22.75 -6.23 -5.26
C PRO A 133 22.32 -7.56 -5.89
N GLY A 134 21.53 -7.51 -6.96
CA GLY A 134 21.13 -8.69 -7.70
C GLY A 134 20.90 -8.43 -9.19
N VAL A 135 21.20 -9.44 -10.00
CA VAL A 135 20.79 -9.48 -11.41
C VAL A 135 19.36 -10.02 -11.46
N VAL A 136 18.43 -9.18 -11.92
CA VAL A 136 16.99 -9.44 -11.82
C VAL A 136 16.35 -9.64 -13.19
N THR A 137 15.52 -10.68 -13.31
CA THR A 137 14.56 -10.86 -14.40
C THR A 137 13.13 -10.67 -13.87
N ARG A 138 12.40 -9.71 -14.42
CA ARG A 138 10.99 -9.46 -14.09
C ARG A 138 10.10 -10.43 -14.87
N ILE A 139 9.13 -11.01 -14.20
CA ILE A 139 8.07 -11.82 -14.81
C ILE A 139 6.79 -10.99 -14.85
N LEU A 140 6.28 -10.76 -16.06
CA LEU A 140 5.03 -10.05 -16.30
C LEU A 140 3.89 -11.05 -16.52
N PRO A 141 2.93 -11.19 -15.57
CA PRO A 141 1.75 -12.01 -15.77
C PRO A 141 0.84 -11.42 -16.86
N PRO A 142 -0.11 -12.17 -17.42
CA PRO A 142 -1.14 -11.59 -18.30
C PRO A 142 -1.79 -10.36 -17.67
N ARG A 143 -2.10 -9.35 -18.49
CA ARG A 143 -2.93 -8.22 -18.06
C ARG A 143 -4.35 -8.72 -17.79
N THR A 144 -4.89 -8.39 -16.62
CA THR A 144 -6.26 -8.68 -16.20
C THR A 144 -6.91 -7.42 -15.64
N ASP A 145 -8.25 -7.45 -15.47
CA ASP A 145 -8.99 -6.34 -14.86
C ASP A 145 -8.96 -6.36 -13.31
N GLU A 146 -8.25 -7.34 -12.72
CA GLU A 146 -8.09 -7.44 -11.26
C GLU A 146 -7.32 -6.24 -10.71
N LYS A 147 -7.75 -5.74 -9.55
CA LYS A 147 -7.19 -4.53 -8.91
C LYS A 147 -5.68 -4.65 -8.71
N GLU A 148 -5.22 -5.78 -8.20
CA GLU A 148 -3.82 -6.06 -7.92
C GLU A 148 -2.97 -6.11 -9.20
N ASN A 149 -3.52 -6.66 -10.28
CA ASN A 149 -2.86 -6.69 -11.58
C ASN A 149 -2.72 -5.29 -12.16
N ARG A 150 -3.78 -4.47 -12.08
CA ARG A 150 -3.76 -3.07 -12.52
C ARG A 150 -2.72 -2.25 -11.76
N ILE A 151 -2.70 -2.34 -10.43
CA ILE A 151 -1.70 -1.67 -9.58
C ILE A 151 -0.28 -2.13 -9.93
N TYR A 152 -0.09 -3.43 -10.17
CA TYR A 152 1.22 -3.95 -10.56
C TYR A 152 1.70 -3.36 -11.90
N TYR A 153 0.81 -3.23 -12.88
CA TYR A 153 1.18 -2.61 -14.15
C TYR A 153 1.45 -1.11 -14.03
N GLU A 154 0.71 -0.39 -13.18
CA GLU A 154 1.05 1.00 -12.82
C GLU A 154 2.45 1.10 -12.18
N PHE A 155 2.80 0.15 -11.30
CA PHE A 155 4.15 0.05 -10.74
C PHE A 155 5.20 -0.23 -11.82
N VAL A 156 4.91 -1.11 -12.78
CA VAL A 156 5.83 -1.43 -13.88
C VAL A 156 6.16 -0.19 -14.69
N ASP A 157 5.14 0.58 -15.07
CA ASP A 157 5.26 1.83 -15.83
C ASP A 157 6.04 2.87 -15.00
N PHE A 158 5.71 3.05 -13.72
CA PHE A 158 6.43 3.93 -12.80
C PHE A 158 7.89 3.52 -12.60
N TYR A 159 8.17 2.23 -12.46
CA TYR A 159 9.53 1.71 -12.29
C TYR A 159 10.38 1.94 -13.53
N GLU A 160 9.79 1.91 -14.73
CA GLU A 160 10.51 2.19 -15.97
C GLU A 160 11.15 3.58 -15.94
N LEU A 161 10.43 4.56 -15.40
CA LEU A 161 10.86 5.96 -15.33
C LEU A 161 11.72 6.26 -14.08
N SER A 162 11.28 5.79 -12.91
CA SER A 162 11.87 6.16 -11.62
C SER A 162 13.00 5.23 -11.15
N LYS A 163 12.98 3.96 -11.56
CA LYS A 163 13.78 2.87 -10.97
C LYS A 163 13.58 2.68 -9.46
N VAL A 164 12.49 3.22 -8.89
CA VAL A 164 12.14 3.09 -7.47
C VAL A 164 11.34 1.80 -7.24
N ASN A 165 11.81 0.93 -6.35
CA ASN A 165 11.23 -0.40 -6.08
C ASN A 165 10.87 -0.67 -4.60
N TYR A 166 10.97 0.35 -3.73
CA TYR A 166 10.74 0.23 -2.30
C TYR A 166 9.45 0.89 -1.81
N ILE A 167 8.65 1.45 -2.74
CA ILE A 167 7.33 2.01 -2.47
C ILE A 167 6.25 1.13 -3.13
N TRP A 168 5.10 1.01 -2.48
CA TRP A 168 3.95 0.26 -2.97
C TRP A 168 2.67 0.95 -2.53
N PHE A 169 1.59 0.78 -3.30
CA PHE A 169 0.29 1.38 -3.05
C PHE A 169 -0.82 0.34 -3.07
N THR A 170 -1.94 0.65 -2.41
CA THR A 170 -3.13 -0.22 -2.36
C THR A 170 -4.24 0.22 -3.31
N ARG A 171 -4.08 1.38 -3.96
CA ARG A 171 -5.09 1.99 -4.84
C ARG A 171 -4.52 2.23 -6.23
N THR A 172 -5.36 2.03 -7.23
CA THR A 172 -5.07 2.39 -8.63
C THR A 172 -4.95 3.91 -8.79
N GLY A 173 -4.12 4.36 -9.70
CA GLY A 173 -3.77 5.76 -9.97
C GLY A 173 -2.74 6.36 -9.02
N SER A 174 -2.36 5.66 -7.94
CA SER A 174 -1.45 6.20 -6.92
C SER A 174 -0.03 6.44 -7.44
N PHE A 175 0.49 5.58 -8.32
CA PHE A 175 1.81 5.76 -8.90
C PHE A 175 1.88 6.98 -9.83
N ALA A 176 0.88 7.15 -10.70
CA ALA A 176 0.78 8.32 -11.56
C ALA A 176 0.62 9.62 -10.74
N LYS A 177 -0.16 9.57 -9.65
CA LYS A 177 -0.32 10.68 -8.73
C LYS A 177 0.99 11.04 -8.01
N LEU A 178 1.73 10.03 -7.55
CA LEU A 178 3.05 10.24 -6.95
C LEU A 178 3.98 10.95 -7.93
N GLN A 179 4.02 10.50 -9.18
CA GLN A 179 4.85 11.09 -10.22
C GLN A 179 4.51 12.57 -10.44
N ALA A 180 3.22 12.91 -10.56
CA ALA A 180 2.77 14.29 -10.67
C ALA A 180 3.15 15.14 -9.45
N LEU A 181 2.99 14.61 -8.23
CA LEU A 181 3.33 15.33 -6.99
C LEU A 181 4.84 15.56 -6.83
N THR A 182 5.68 14.70 -7.41
CA THR A 182 7.13 14.93 -7.48
C THR A 182 7.56 15.96 -8.54
N GLY A 183 6.59 16.64 -9.17
CA GLY A 183 6.84 17.65 -10.20
C GLY A 183 7.35 17.06 -11.52
N LYS A 184 7.07 15.77 -11.77
CA LYS A 184 7.51 15.06 -12.98
C LYS A 184 6.37 14.96 -13.98
N GLU A 185 6.69 15.19 -15.25
CA GLU A 185 5.78 14.90 -16.35
C GLU A 185 5.52 13.39 -16.45
N HIS A 186 4.41 13.00 -17.09
CA HIS A 186 3.92 11.63 -17.14
C HIS A 186 4.93 10.61 -17.70
N ASP A 187 5.77 11.02 -18.65
CA ASP A 187 6.78 10.18 -19.31
C ASP A 187 8.23 10.56 -18.93
N GLN A 188 8.41 11.41 -17.93
CA GLN A 188 9.72 11.91 -17.54
C GLN A 188 10.53 10.86 -16.77
N VAL A 189 11.67 10.47 -17.35
CA VAL A 189 12.67 9.63 -16.69
C VAL A 189 13.33 10.41 -15.55
N TRP A 190 13.48 9.76 -14.40
CA TRP A 190 14.10 10.36 -13.22
C TRP A 190 15.62 10.38 -13.37
N SER A 191 16.22 11.53 -13.07
CA SER A 191 17.67 11.65 -12.92
C SER A 191 18.16 10.90 -11.68
N ASP A 192 19.47 10.67 -11.58
CA ASP A 192 20.02 10.02 -10.38
C ASP A 192 19.89 10.91 -9.13
N ASP A 193 19.91 12.24 -9.30
CA ASP A 193 19.65 13.20 -8.22
C ASP A 193 18.19 13.14 -7.75
N ASP A 194 17.23 12.96 -8.67
CA ASP A 194 15.82 12.77 -8.33
C ASP A 194 15.62 11.51 -7.49
N LYS A 195 16.23 10.39 -7.92
CA LYS A 195 16.17 9.10 -7.21
C LYS A 195 16.78 9.20 -5.82
N LEU A 196 17.93 9.86 -5.70
CA LEU A 196 18.63 10.05 -4.44
C LEU A 196 17.80 10.92 -3.47
N THR A 197 17.26 12.03 -3.98
CA THR A 197 16.42 12.95 -3.20
C THR A 197 15.17 12.24 -2.71
N PHE A 198 14.45 11.56 -3.61
CA PHE A 198 13.25 10.82 -3.27
C PHE A 198 13.54 9.71 -2.26
N SER A 199 14.63 8.96 -2.43
CA SER A 199 15.04 7.92 -1.48
C SER A 199 15.29 8.49 -0.10
N SER A 200 16.01 9.62 0.01
CA SER A 200 16.31 10.28 1.28
C SER A 200 15.01 10.71 2.00
N VAL A 201 14.09 11.34 1.26
CA VAL A 201 12.82 11.83 1.79
C VAL A 201 11.92 10.67 2.24
N TYR A 202 11.72 9.68 1.36
CA TYR A 202 10.86 8.55 1.65
C TYR A 202 11.38 7.72 2.83
N THR A 203 12.69 7.50 2.94
CA THR A 203 13.30 6.82 4.09
C THR A 203 13.06 7.61 5.39
N ARG A 204 13.24 8.93 5.38
CA ARG A 204 13.00 9.79 6.55
C ARG A 204 11.55 9.77 6.98
N PHE A 205 10.62 9.92 6.03
CA PHE A 205 9.19 9.82 6.29
C PHE A 205 8.82 8.46 6.88
N THR A 206 9.24 7.37 6.23
CA THR A 206 8.93 6.00 6.65
C THR A 206 9.42 5.74 8.07
N ALA A 207 10.63 6.19 8.42
CA ALA A 207 11.17 6.05 9.77
C ALA A 207 10.28 6.74 10.83
N GLU A 208 9.88 8.00 10.58
CA GLU A 208 9.03 8.74 11.53
C GLU A 208 7.60 8.20 11.58
N PHE A 209 7.04 7.80 10.44
CA PHE A 209 5.71 7.19 10.35
C PHE A 209 5.66 5.84 11.11
N GLU A 210 6.67 4.98 10.91
CA GLU A 210 6.75 3.72 11.65
C GLU A 210 6.97 3.95 13.14
N ALA A 211 7.82 4.90 13.54
CA ALA A 211 8.07 5.25 14.94
C ALA A 211 6.81 5.78 15.66
N ALA A 212 5.94 6.49 14.95
CA ALA A 212 4.65 6.95 15.46
C ALA A 212 3.60 5.82 15.56
N GLY A 213 3.87 4.64 15.00
CA GLY A 213 3.01 3.46 15.11
C GLY A 213 2.40 3.00 13.79
N GLY A 214 2.93 3.43 12.64
CA GLY A 214 2.33 3.19 11.32
C GLY A 214 2.14 1.71 10.98
N LYS A 215 2.94 0.81 11.57
CA LYS A 215 2.79 -0.65 11.43
C LYS A 215 1.50 -1.22 12.03
N LYS A 216 0.76 -0.43 12.81
CA LYS A 216 -0.55 -0.81 13.36
C LYS A 216 -1.70 -0.47 12.42
N LEU A 217 -1.45 0.38 11.41
CA LEU A 217 -2.47 0.77 10.44
C LEU A 217 -2.59 -0.28 9.33
N SER A 218 -3.76 -0.37 8.70
CA SER A 218 -4.02 -1.25 7.56
C SER A 218 -3.42 -0.75 6.24
N ILE A 219 -3.02 0.53 6.18
CA ILE A 219 -2.44 1.17 5.00
C ILE A 219 -0.94 0.92 4.85
N THR A 220 -0.43 1.04 3.63
CA THR A 220 1.02 0.98 3.40
C THR A 220 1.72 2.30 3.73
N PRO A 221 3.03 2.30 4.06
CA PRO A 221 3.81 3.53 4.16
C PRO A 221 3.77 4.38 2.88
N GLY A 222 3.63 3.73 1.71
CA GLY A 222 3.43 4.42 0.44
C GLY A 222 2.12 5.20 0.41
N ASP A 223 1.00 4.57 0.73
CA ASP A 223 -0.31 5.25 0.78
C ASP A 223 -0.30 6.44 1.74
N ALA A 224 0.29 6.27 2.93
CA ALA A 224 0.47 7.34 3.90
C ALA A 224 1.34 8.48 3.35
N PHE A 225 2.46 8.14 2.69
CA PHE A 225 3.35 9.12 2.09
C PHE A 225 2.68 9.91 0.96
N LEU A 226 1.89 9.25 0.12
CA LEU A 226 1.15 9.92 -0.95
C LEU A 226 0.13 10.91 -0.37
N ALA A 227 -0.59 10.53 0.67
CA ALA A 227 -1.50 11.43 1.37
C ALA A 227 -0.75 12.60 2.02
N PHE A 228 0.42 12.33 2.61
CA PHE A 228 1.28 13.37 3.16
C PHE A 228 1.71 14.39 2.10
N LEU A 229 2.15 13.93 0.92
CA LEU A 229 2.53 14.80 -0.20
C LEU A 229 1.35 15.57 -0.81
N THR A 230 0.11 15.11 -0.61
CA THR A 230 -1.05 15.90 -1.03
C THR A 230 -1.37 17.06 -0.09
N VAL A 231 -0.91 17.02 1.17
CA VAL A 231 -1.06 18.15 2.12
C VAL A 231 0.15 19.09 2.04
N TYR A 232 1.34 18.53 1.85
CA TYR A 232 2.60 19.26 1.87
C TYR A 232 3.33 19.09 0.54
N ASP A 233 3.59 20.21 -0.15
CA ASP A 233 4.30 20.20 -1.43
C ASP A 233 5.64 19.47 -1.34
N TYR A 234 5.96 18.68 -2.36
CA TYR A 234 7.14 17.82 -2.38
C TYR A 234 8.45 18.58 -2.13
N ASP A 235 8.61 19.78 -2.70
CA ASP A 235 9.79 20.63 -2.48
C ASP A 235 9.95 21.03 -1.01
N THR A 236 8.84 21.33 -0.33
CA THR A 236 8.85 21.66 1.10
C THR A 236 9.26 20.43 1.92
N VAL A 237 8.70 19.26 1.57
CA VAL A 237 9.01 17.99 2.24
C VAL A 237 10.48 17.60 2.04
N CYS A 238 11.06 17.87 0.87
CA CYS A 238 12.49 17.65 0.61
C CYS A 238 13.40 18.47 1.54
N GLY A 239 12.98 19.67 1.92
CA GLY A 239 13.71 20.55 2.83
C GLY A 239 13.56 20.22 4.32
N MET A 240 12.55 19.42 4.71
CA MET A 240 12.26 19.17 6.13
C MET A 240 13.34 18.35 6.81
N THR A 241 13.85 18.82 7.94
CA THR A 241 14.69 18.02 8.87
C THR A 241 13.91 16.84 9.47
N ALA A 242 14.60 15.88 10.09
CA ALA A 242 13.93 14.76 10.76
C ALA A 242 12.97 15.22 11.89
N ALA A 243 13.35 16.25 12.65
CA ALA A 243 12.49 16.82 13.69
C ALA A 243 11.23 17.48 13.13
N GLU A 244 11.36 18.21 12.01
CA GLU A 244 10.21 18.82 11.33
C GLU A 244 9.31 17.76 10.71
N MET A 245 9.90 16.74 10.07
CA MET A 245 9.17 15.59 9.53
C MET A 245 8.35 14.92 10.63
N LYS A 246 8.97 14.60 11.77
CA LYS A 246 8.31 14.01 12.93
C LYS A 246 7.12 14.84 13.42
N ALA A 247 7.30 16.15 13.56
CA ALA A 247 6.24 17.05 14.02
C ALA A 247 5.09 17.13 13.01
N THR A 248 5.39 17.14 11.71
CA THR A 248 4.39 17.20 10.64
C THR A 248 3.64 15.86 10.49
N VAL A 249 4.35 14.73 10.59
CA VAL A 249 3.74 13.38 10.63
C VAL A 249 2.74 13.27 11.78
N ALA A 250 3.10 13.75 12.97
CA ALA A 250 2.19 13.74 14.11
C ALA A 250 0.93 14.61 13.89
N LYS A 251 1.07 15.75 13.19
CA LYS A 251 -0.08 16.61 12.84
C LYS A 251 -0.99 15.98 11.78
N THR A 252 -0.45 15.11 10.94
CA THR A 252 -1.16 14.44 9.84
C THR A 252 -1.71 13.07 10.27
N TRP A 253 -1.53 12.69 11.53
CA TRP A 253 -1.82 11.33 12.00
C TRP A 253 -3.28 10.92 11.84
N GLU A 254 -4.21 11.82 12.15
CA GLU A 254 -5.66 11.59 11.97
C GLU A 254 -6.03 11.31 10.50
N GLU A 255 -5.32 11.93 9.55
CA GLU A 255 -5.54 11.68 8.12
C GLU A 255 -5.13 10.25 7.73
N PHE A 256 -4.07 9.70 8.35
CA PHE A 256 -3.66 8.32 8.09
C PHE A 256 -4.70 7.32 8.61
N HIS A 257 -5.39 7.61 9.72
CA HIS A 257 -6.50 6.79 10.21
C HIS A 257 -7.73 6.84 9.29
N LEU A 258 -8.02 8.00 8.70
CA LEU A 258 -9.12 8.12 7.74
C LEU A 258 -8.90 7.28 6.48
N LEU A 259 -7.64 7.10 6.05
CA LEU A 259 -7.32 6.24 4.90
C LEU A 259 -7.60 4.76 5.14
N GLU A 260 -7.67 4.30 6.40
CA GLU A 260 -8.05 2.92 6.75
C GLU A 260 -9.53 2.64 6.45
N HIS A 261 -10.38 3.68 6.46
CA HIS A 261 -11.84 3.58 6.42
C HIS A 261 -12.45 3.83 5.03
N ASP A 262 -11.63 4.06 4.00
CA ASP A 262 -12.11 4.33 2.63
C ASP A 262 -12.82 3.13 1.97
N ASP A 263 -12.90 1.97 2.64
CA ASP A 263 -13.70 0.80 2.25
C ASP A 263 -14.97 0.59 3.12
N GLU A 264 -15.16 1.31 4.24
CA GLU A 264 -16.36 1.24 5.07
C GLU A 264 -16.85 2.64 5.47
N ILE A 265 -17.94 3.10 4.85
CA ILE A 265 -18.68 4.27 5.30
C ILE A 265 -19.29 3.92 6.68
N ASP A 266 -18.59 4.28 7.75
CA ASP A 266 -19.13 4.17 9.10
C ASP A 266 -20.19 5.26 9.28
N VAL A 267 -21.46 4.85 9.31
CA VAL A 267 -22.59 5.75 9.56
C VAL A 267 -22.57 6.13 11.04
N LYS A 268 -21.82 7.17 11.38
CA LYS A 268 -21.87 7.78 12.71
C LYS A 268 -23.20 8.51 12.89
N MET A 269 -23.98 8.06 13.87
CA MET A 269 -25.28 8.64 14.26
C MET A 269 -25.16 9.94 15.07
N ASP A 270 -23.97 10.28 15.54
CA ASP A 270 -23.67 11.55 16.22
C ASP A 270 -22.57 12.30 15.45
N PRO A 271 -22.86 13.47 14.87
CA PRO A 271 -21.82 14.30 14.26
C PRO A 271 -21.01 14.94 15.39
N THR A 272 -19.85 14.38 15.71
CA THR A 272 -18.82 15.16 16.38
C THR A 272 -18.39 16.27 15.42
N VAL A 273 -18.32 17.51 15.92
CA VAL A 273 -17.73 18.64 15.18
C VAL A 273 -16.22 18.40 15.10
N GLU A 274 -15.81 17.43 14.30
CA GLU A 274 -14.42 17.22 13.95
C GLU A 274 -14.04 18.22 12.86
N LYS A 275 -12.87 18.84 13.05
CA LYS A 275 -12.31 19.77 12.07
C LYS A 275 -12.25 19.05 10.72
N LYS A 276 -12.85 19.63 9.68
CA LYS A 276 -12.82 19.09 8.32
C LYS A 276 -11.38 18.64 7.99
N PRO A 277 -11.16 17.35 7.63
CA PRO A 277 -9.83 16.83 7.32
C PRO A 277 -9.17 17.68 6.24
N LEU A 278 -7.89 18.00 6.37
CA LEU A 278 -7.16 18.86 5.41
C LEU A 278 -7.20 18.26 3.99
N LEU A 279 -7.26 16.93 3.89
CA LEU A 279 -7.33 16.21 2.61
C LEU A 279 -8.70 16.26 1.94
N THR A 280 -9.80 16.44 2.69
CA THR A 280 -11.15 16.63 2.08
C THR A 280 -11.26 17.92 1.26
N ARG A 281 -10.28 18.85 1.38
CA ARG A 281 -10.20 20.05 0.54
C ARG A 281 -9.37 19.87 -0.74
N LEU A 282 -8.51 18.86 -0.80
CA LEU A 282 -7.48 18.69 -1.85
C LEU A 282 -7.69 17.43 -2.69
N LEU A 283 -8.40 16.44 -2.16
CA LEU A 283 -8.99 15.37 -2.94
C LEU A 283 -10.35 15.86 -3.45
N PRO A 284 -10.59 15.92 -4.77
CA PRO A 284 -11.95 15.84 -5.26
C PRO A 284 -12.37 14.37 -5.04
N LEU A 285 -12.59 13.99 -3.78
CA LEU A 285 -13.64 13.05 -3.49
C LEU A 285 -14.86 13.73 -4.08
N SER A 286 -15.27 13.27 -5.25
CA SER A 286 -16.64 13.50 -5.70
C SER A 286 -17.50 12.80 -4.65
N SER A 287 -17.68 13.41 -3.49
CA SER A 287 -18.81 13.14 -2.61
C SER A 287 -19.99 13.27 -3.56
N PRO A 288 -20.71 12.17 -3.86
CA PRO A 288 -21.80 12.25 -4.80
C PRO A 288 -22.74 13.32 -4.25
N LYS A 289 -22.87 14.44 -4.98
CA LYS A 289 -23.78 15.52 -4.57
C LYS A 289 -25.14 14.88 -4.37
N LEU A 290 -25.55 14.76 -3.12
CA LEU A 290 -26.78 14.08 -2.79
C LEU A 290 -27.90 15.01 -3.21
N LYS A 291 -28.79 14.52 -4.06
CA LYS A 291 -29.98 15.24 -4.43
C LYS A 291 -31.18 14.42 -3.99
N ALA A 292 -31.74 14.78 -2.84
CA ALA A 292 -32.85 14.06 -2.24
C ALA A 292 -34.18 14.74 -2.56
N ALA A 293 -35.19 13.97 -2.95
CA ALA A 293 -36.56 14.44 -3.02
C ALA A 293 -37.34 14.00 -1.78
N PHE A 294 -38.17 14.88 -1.24
CA PHE A 294 -39.09 14.57 -0.15
C PHE A 294 -40.52 14.64 -0.66
N LEU A 295 -41.28 13.55 -0.50
CA LEU A 295 -42.68 13.45 -0.91
C LEU A 295 -43.57 13.54 0.32
N TYR A 296 -44.30 14.65 0.44
CA TYR A 296 -45.21 14.88 1.55
C TYR A 296 -46.66 14.69 1.12
N ALA A 297 -47.41 13.88 1.89
CA ALA A 297 -48.83 13.65 1.65
C ALA A 297 -49.71 14.89 1.89
N LYS A 298 -49.21 15.86 2.65
CA LYS A 298 -49.88 17.12 3.04
C LYS A 298 -48.89 18.27 2.96
N THR A 299 -49.35 19.50 3.13
CA THR A 299 -48.49 20.69 3.27
C THR A 299 -47.98 20.88 4.70
N PRO A 300 -46.84 21.57 4.92
CA PRO A 300 -46.38 21.97 6.26
C PRO A 300 -47.43 22.77 7.05
N SER A 301 -48.26 23.55 6.35
CA SER A 301 -49.34 24.33 6.97
C SER A 301 -50.53 23.49 7.45
N SER A 302 -50.71 22.28 6.92
CA SER A 302 -51.87 21.41 7.21
C SER A 302 -51.52 20.16 8.03
N SER A 303 -50.24 19.96 8.35
CA SER A 303 -49.74 18.77 9.04
C SER A 303 -48.51 19.10 9.89
N ALA A 304 -48.64 18.98 11.21
CA ALA A 304 -47.52 19.18 12.14
C ALA A 304 -46.37 18.18 11.90
N TRP A 305 -46.69 16.97 11.46
CA TRP A 305 -45.71 15.97 11.04
C TRP A 305 -44.91 16.44 9.81
N THR A 306 -45.61 16.94 8.79
CA THR A 306 -44.97 17.48 7.59
C THR A 306 -44.13 18.70 7.92
N TYR A 307 -44.61 19.57 8.80
CA TYR A 307 -43.86 20.74 9.27
C TYR A 307 -42.55 20.36 9.93
N ALA A 308 -42.56 19.37 10.85
CA ALA A 308 -41.34 18.89 11.49
C ALA A 308 -40.34 18.29 10.47
N HIS A 309 -40.83 17.54 9.48
CA HIS A 309 -39.99 16.97 8.43
C HIS A 309 -39.42 18.03 7.48
N GLU A 310 -40.18 19.07 7.18
CA GLU A 310 -39.72 20.19 6.36
C GLU A 310 -38.63 21.00 7.09
N LEU A 311 -38.77 21.21 8.40
CA LEU A 311 -37.70 21.79 9.21
C LEU A 311 -36.43 20.92 9.20
N GLY A 312 -36.58 19.60 9.28
CA GLY A 312 -35.48 18.66 9.15
C GLY A 312 -34.79 18.73 7.79
N ARG A 313 -35.56 18.81 6.70
CA ARG A 313 -35.05 18.99 5.32
C ARG A 313 -34.26 20.29 5.19
N LEU A 314 -34.81 21.40 5.67
CA LEU A 314 -34.16 22.71 5.64
C LEU A 314 -32.87 22.72 6.47
N HIS A 315 -32.89 22.07 7.65
CA HIS A 315 -31.69 21.94 8.48
C HIS A 315 -30.59 21.11 7.81
N LEU A 316 -30.96 20.02 7.13
CA LEU A 316 -30.03 19.18 6.38
C LEU A 316 -29.34 19.97 5.26
N GLU A 317 -30.11 20.71 4.47
CA GLU A 317 -29.59 21.55 3.38
C GLU A 317 -28.73 22.72 3.88
N GLN A 318 -29.08 23.31 5.04
CA GLN A 318 -28.27 24.36 5.68
C GLN A 318 -26.96 23.85 6.28
N THR A 319 -26.96 22.63 6.82
CA THR A 319 -25.79 22.03 7.48
C THR A 319 -24.76 21.56 6.45
N PHE A 320 -25.22 21.11 5.27
CA PHE A 320 -24.38 20.54 4.21
C PHE A 320 -24.60 21.20 2.84
N PRO A 321 -24.39 22.52 2.68
CA PRO A 321 -24.80 23.27 1.49
C PRO A 321 -24.05 22.90 0.21
N ASP A 322 -22.82 22.39 0.33
CA ASP A 322 -21.97 22.01 -0.80
C ASP A 322 -22.15 20.53 -1.21
N GLU A 323 -22.80 19.73 -0.36
CA GLU A 323 -22.86 18.26 -0.44
C GLU A 323 -24.29 17.74 -0.67
N VAL A 324 -25.30 18.42 -0.10
CA VAL A 324 -26.72 18.02 -0.17
C VAL A 324 -27.55 19.13 -0.78
N SER A 325 -28.35 18.76 -1.79
CA SER A 325 -29.44 19.59 -2.32
C SER A 325 -30.75 18.83 -2.19
N THR A 326 -31.83 19.53 -1.90
CA THR A 326 -33.12 18.88 -1.68
C THR A 326 -34.22 19.53 -2.50
N ILE A 327 -35.23 18.73 -2.85
CA ILE A 327 -36.49 19.23 -3.40
C ILE A 327 -37.64 18.61 -2.61
N CYS A 328 -38.77 19.30 -2.54
CA CYS A 328 -39.97 18.77 -1.91
C CYS A 328 -41.16 18.79 -2.87
N TYR A 329 -42.05 17.83 -2.67
CA TYR A 329 -43.35 17.76 -3.30
C TYR A 329 -44.41 17.66 -2.21
N GLU A 330 -45.43 18.49 -2.28
CA GLU A 330 -46.51 18.53 -1.30
C GLU A 330 -47.82 18.00 -1.89
N ASN A 331 -48.74 17.58 -1.02
CA ASN A 331 -50.05 17.04 -1.38
C ASN A 331 -49.99 15.81 -2.29
N ILE A 332 -49.02 14.94 -2.05
CA ILE A 332 -48.86 13.70 -2.81
C ILE A 332 -49.86 12.64 -2.34
N THR A 333 -50.78 12.29 -3.22
CA THR A 333 -51.68 11.14 -3.06
C THR A 333 -51.05 9.88 -3.69
N PRO A 334 -51.49 8.67 -3.32
CA PRO A 334 -50.93 7.42 -3.85
C PRO A 334 -50.93 7.34 -5.39
N ASP A 335 -51.96 7.89 -6.04
CA ASP A 335 -52.09 7.95 -7.51
C ASP A 335 -51.14 8.95 -8.18
N LEU A 336 -50.63 9.94 -7.44
CA LEU A 336 -49.66 10.93 -7.93
C LEU A 336 -48.21 10.60 -7.55
N ALA A 337 -48.00 9.66 -6.61
CA ALA A 337 -46.68 9.31 -6.08
C ALA A 337 -45.71 8.86 -7.19
N GLU A 338 -46.15 7.96 -8.08
CA GLU A 338 -45.30 7.46 -9.15
C GLU A 338 -44.87 8.57 -10.12
N LYS A 339 -45.77 9.52 -10.42
CA LYS A 339 -45.46 10.68 -11.26
C LYS A 339 -44.44 11.60 -10.60
N ALA A 340 -44.58 11.84 -9.29
CA ALA A 340 -43.66 12.68 -8.53
C ALA A 340 -42.28 12.03 -8.39
N ILE A 341 -42.20 10.72 -8.17
CA ILE A 341 -40.95 9.96 -8.16
C ILE A 341 -40.24 10.06 -9.52
N ARG A 342 -40.96 9.85 -10.63
CA ARG A 342 -40.38 9.99 -11.98
C ARG A 342 -39.88 11.40 -12.27
N ASP A 343 -40.60 12.44 -11.83
CA ASP A 343 -40.17 13.83 -11.98
C ASP A 343 -38.93 14.15 -11.13
N ALA A 344 -38.85 13.62 -9.91
CA ALA A 344 -37.67 13.73 -9.05
C ALA A 344 -36.43 13.09 -9.71
N ILE A 345 -36.56 11.87 -10.22
CA ILE A 345 -35.48 11.18 -10.95
C ILE A 345 -35.05 12.02 -12.17
N LYS A 346 -36.01 12.56 -12.94
CA LYS A 346 -35.71 13.42 -14.09
C LYS A 346 -34.98 14.72 -13.71
N LYS A 347 -35.24 15.25 -12.52
CA LYS A 347 -34.53 16.40 -11.94
C LYS A 347 -33.16 16.03 -11.37
N GLY A 348 -32.72 14.78 -11.52
CA GLY A 348 -31.42 14.30 -11.08
C GLY A 348 -31.36 13.95 -9.60
N CYS A 349 -32.50 13.69 -8.95
CA CYS A 349 -32.51 13.16 -7.59
C CYS A 349 -31.98 11.72 -7.59
N ASN A 350 -31.04 11.44 -6.70
CA ASN A 350 -30.46 10.10 -6.49
C ASN A 350 -31.09 9.38 -5.28
N ILE A 351 -31.88 10.10 -4.47
CA ILE A 351 -32.71 9.56 -3.39
C ILE A 351 -34.09 10.23 -3.47
N VAL A 352 -35.15 9.46 -3.24
CA VAL A 352 -36.55 9.91 -3.26
C VAL A 352 -37.32 9.30 -2.09
#